data_AF-A0A947VCQ7-F1
#
_entry.id   AF-A0A947VCQ7-F1
#
_cell.length_a   1.000
_cell.length_b   1.000
_cell.length_c   1.000
_cell.angle_alpha   90.00
_cell.angle_beta   90.00
_cell.angle_gamma   90.00
#
_symmetry.space_group_name_H-M   'P 1'
#
loop_
_entity.id
_entity.type
_entity.pdbx_description
1 polymer ?
#
loop_
_entity_poly.entity_id
_entity_poly.type
_entity_poly.pdbx_seq_one_letter_code
_entity_poly.pdbx_strand_id
1 'polypeptide(L)'
;MANQFQQFLIKISQLPAEVQFFYESKSLGKALDELNKRYNITIDDLGELLDQITLADFNFNDLEKIIKIKLNFEDEIVKWTTLDYLGMIFLPIDRYLNNIDVKQEIKNRGGYLEKYQEYVDDFIEEIEDEKFKLLDQLIKKHEELVNPEEEKNATIYLFQNHLADILKEGSRGAVVNLNGGLVYLLFNKEGFKEEINKILLSSQEKLTHKEFVLDAKAHSPTVANWLKDFIKQRGSGMFDNVALADFVINSKNAKNLDEQEKKLVQKLLQLYRNLKFFPESMPTDTGEGWEIIPI
;
A
#
# COMPACT_ATOMS: atom_id res chain seq x y z
N MET A 1 27.03 17.28 13.85
CA MET A 1 26.72 15.83 13.72
C MET A 1 25.38 15.60 14.39
N ALA A 2 24.43 14.99 13.70
CA ALA A 2 23.16 14.60 14.32
C ALA A 2 23.44 13.55 15.41
N ASN A 3 22.76 13.65 16.57
CA ASN A 3 22.88 12.63 17.60
C ASN A 3 22.25 11.30 17.09
N GLN A 4 22.60 10.16 17.70
CA GLN A 4 22.16 8.84 17.24
C GLN A 4 20.63 8.75 17.12
N PHE A 5 19.90 9.32 18.08
CA PHE A 5 18.45 9.39 18.05
C PHE A 5 17.90 10.16 16.85
N GLN A 6 18.50 11.30 16.48
CA GLN A 6 18.12 12.03 15.25
C GLN A 6 18.39 11.21 14.00
N GLN A 7 19.49 10.47 13.94
CA GLN A 7 19.78 9.58 12.80
C GLN A 7 18.73 8.47 12.71
N PHE A 8 18.31 7.92 13.84
CA PHE A 8 17.26 6.91 13.92
C PHE A 8 15.91 7.45 13.43
N LEU A 9 15.48 8.64 13.88
CA LEU A 9 14.24 9.27 13.39
C LEU A 9 14.29 9.59 11.89
N ILE A 10 15.44 10.05 11.39
CA ILE A 10 15.64 10.25 9.94
C ILE A 10 15.53 8.91 9.21
N LYS A 11 16.08 7.84 9.77
CA LYS A 11 16.01 6.50 9.19
C LYS A 11 14.58 5.99 9.14
N ILE A 12 13.84 6.07 10.24
CA ILE A 12 12.43 5.68 10.31
C ILE A 12 11.60 6.40 9.25
N SER A 13 11.73 7.71 9.12
CA SER A 13 10.94 8.48 8.14
C SER A 13 11.22 8.12 6.67
N GLN A 14 12.26 7.34 6.39
CA GLN A 14 12.59 6.81 5.06
C GLN A 14 12.08 5.38 4.83
N LEU A 15 11.55 4.72 5.87
CA LEU A 15 10.99 3.37 5.78
C LEU A 15 9.53 3.39 5.30
N PRO A 16 8.97 2.26 4.84
CA PRO A 16 7.55 2.18 4.51
C PRO A 16 6.65 2.57 5.69
N ALA A 17 5.47 3.11 5.40
CA ALA A 17 4.54 3.65 6.40
C ALA A 17 4.15 2.61 7.46
N GLU A 18 4.01 1.35 7.06
CA GLU A 18 3.70 0.24 7.97
C GLU A 18 4.86 -0.03 8.94
N VAL A 19 6.10 0.06 8.47
CA VAL A 19 7.27 -0.05 9.35
C VAL A 19 7.33 1.13 10.29
N GLN A 20 7.05 2.35 9.84
CA GLN A 20 6.98 3.53 10.71
C GLN A 20 5.91 3.35 11.80
N PHE A 21 4.71 2.89 11.42
CA PHE A 21 3.62 2.59 12.33
C PHE A 21 4.00 1.52 13.35
N PHE A 22 4.76 0.49 12.96
CA PHE A 22 5.24 -0.54 13.89
C PHE A 22 6.04 0.04 15.06
N TYR A 23 6.87 1.07 14.84
CA TYR A 23 7.63 1.72 15.92
C TYR A 23 6.76 2.45 16.95
N GLU A 24 5.52 2.79 16.59
CA GLU A 24 4.55 3.43 17.46
C GLU A 24 3.46 2.45 17.95
N SER A 25 3.51 1.19 17.48
CA SER A 25 2.47 0.18 17.70
C SER A 25 2.49 -0.39 19.12
N LYS A 26 1.34 -0.89 19.56
CA LYS A 26 1.24 -1.63 20.84
C LYS A 26 1.90 -3.00 20.70
N SER A 27 1.91 -3.56 19.50
CA SER A 27 2.54 -4.84 19.14
C SER A 27 4.04 -4.83 19.46
N LEU A 28 4.76 -3.77 19.05
CA LEU A 28 6.17 -3.62 19.42
C LEU A 28 6.35 -3.52 20.94
N GLY A 29 5.50 -2.72 21.62
CA GLY A 29 5.52 -2.61 23.08
C GLY A 29 5.34 -3.96 23.78
N LYS A 30 4.37 -4.77 23.33
CA LYS A 30 4.11 -6.13 23.83
C LYS A 30 5.31 -7.04 23.62
N ALA A 31 5.92 -7.02 22.43
CA ALA A 31 7.11 -7.82 22.11
C ALA A 31 8.30 -7.45 23.00
N LEU A 32 8.57 -6.16 23.20
CA LEU A 32 9.63 -5.67 24.07
C LEU A 32 9.40 -6.07 25.54
N ASP A 33 8.18 -5.93 26.04
CA ASP A 33 7.81 -6.36 27.39
C ASP A 33 8.00 -7.86 27.61
N GLU A 34 7.72 -8.67 26.60
CA GLU A 34 7.89 -10.11 26.70
C GLU A 34 9.37 -10.53 26.67
N LEU A 35 10.17 -9.91 25.80
CA LEU A 35 11.63 -10.10 25.78
C LEU A 35 12.26 -9.67 27.11
N ASN A 36 11.81 -8.53 27.68
CA ASN A 36 12.22 -8.06 28.99
C ASN A 36 11.95 -9.11 30.07
N LYS A 37 10.72 -9.65 30.13
CA LYS A 37 10.34 -10.67 31.13
C LYS A 37 11.10 -11.98 30.94
N ARG A 38 11.29 -12.42 29.69
CA ARG A 38 11.87 -13.73 29.37
C ARG A 38 13.37 -13.77 29.61
N TYR A 39 14.08 -12.69 29.30
CA TYR A 39 15.55 -12.65 29.33
C TYR A 39 16.11 -11.67 30.38
N ASN A 40 15.25 -10.98 31.14
CA ASN A 40 15.63 -9.96 32.10
C ASN A 40 16.48 -8.82 31.47
N ILE A 41 16.12 -8.42 30.25
CA ILE A 41 16.79 -7.34 29.49
C ILE A 41 16.00 -6.05 29.69
N THR A 42 16.66 -4.93 30.00
CA THR A 42 15.94 -3.66 30.16
C THR A 42 15.30 -3.20 28.85
N ILE A 43 14.19 -2.48 28.93
CA ILE A 43 13.53 -1.91 27.74
C ILE A 43 14.48 -0.94 27.00
N ASP A 44 15.29 -0.20 27.75
CA ASP A 44 16.32 0.70 27.18
C ASP A 44 17.35 -0.08 26.36
N ASP A 45 17.84 -1.22 26.86
CA ASP A 45 18.79 -2.06 26.14
C ASP A 45 18.20 -2.65 24.86
N LEU A 46 16.93 -3.08 24.89
CA LEU A 46 16.20 -3.59 23.74
C LEU A 46 15.92 -2.49 22.70
N GLY A 47 15.57 -1.27 23.16
CA GLY A 47 15.35 -0.10 22.30
C GLY A 47 16.63 0.33 21.60
N GLU A 48 17.74 0.43 22.32
CA GLU A 48 19.04 0.72 21.70
C GLU A 48 19.50 -0.38 20.72
N LEU A 49 19.16 -1.65 20.97
CA LEU A 49 19.44 -2.73 20.01
C LEU A 49 18.60 -2.55 18.73
N LEU A 50 17.33 -2.17 18.88
CA LEU A 50 16.43 -1.88 17.78
C LEU A 50 16.96 -0.71 16.94
N ASP A 51 17.38 0.36 17.59
CA ASP A 51 17.99 1.53 16.96
C ASP A 51 19.23 1.13 16.14
N GLN A 52 20.13 0.35 16.74
CA GLN A 52 21.36 -0.09 16.08
C GLN A 52 21.09 -0.91 14.82
N ILE A 53 20.16 -1.86 14.90
CA ILE A 53 19.80 -2.73 13.76
C ILE A 53 19.14 -1.91 12.65
N THR A 54 18.27 -0.97 13.02
CA THR A 54 17.59 -0.08 12.06
C THR A 54 18.58 0.83 11.34
N LEU A 55 19.53 1.40 12.08
CA LEU A 55 20.62 2.21 11.53
C LEU A 55 21.59 1.38 10.67
N ALA A 56 21.71 0.08 10.96
CA ALA A 56 22.51 -0.87 10.17
C ALA A 56 21.73 -1.50 9.00
N ASP A 57 20.64 -0.87 8.54
CA ASP A 57 19.85 -1.35 7.40
C ASP A 57 19.33 -2.79 7.58
N PHE A 58 18.94 -3.12 8.81
CA PHE A 58 18.47 -4.45 9.20
C PHE A 58 19.49 -5.57 8.98
N ASN A 59 20.79 -5.27 8.96
CA ASN A 59 21.82 -6.29 8.84
C ASN A 59 21.95 -7.12 10.12
N PHE A 60 21.54 -8.39 10.09
CA PHE A 60 21.54 -9.29 11.26
C PHE A 60 22.84 -10.09 11.46
N ASN A 61 23.86 -9.92 10.60
CA ASN A 61 25.09 -10.73 10.68
C ASN A 61 25.80 -10.61 12.03
N ASP A 62 25.78 -9.42 12.62
CA ASP A 62 26.43 -9.15 13.91
C ASP A 62 25.46 -9.26 15.11
N LEU A 63 24.20 -9.65 14.90
CA LEU A 63 23.15 -9.59 15.94
C LEU A 63 23.50 -10.41 17.20
N GLU A 64 23.94 -11.66 17.03
CA GLU A 64 24.37 -12.52 18.15
C GLU A 64 25.57 -11.92 18.89
N LYS A 65 26.51 -11.33 18.15
CA LYS A 65 27.69 -10.68 18.73
C LYS A 65 27.29 -9.44 19.53
N ILE A 66 26.37 -8.62 19.01
CA ILE A 66 25.85 -7.44 19.69
C ILE A 66 25.11 -7.86 20.96
N ILE A 67 24.19 -8.83 20.87
CA ILE A 67 23.45 -9.38 22.02
C ILE A 67 24.41 -9.93 23.07
N LYS A 68 25.39 -10.75 22.68
CA LYS A 68 26.38 -11.33 23.59
C LYS A 68 27.19 -10.27 24.34
N ILE A 69 27.71 -9.28 23.61
CA ILE A 69 28.54 -8.22 24.19
C ILE A 69 27.71 -7.33 25.11
N LYS A 70 26.52 -6.93 24.65
CA LYS A 70 25.71 -5.92 25.33
C LYS A 70 25.00 -6.48 26.56
N LEU A 71 24.49 -7.71 26.45
CA LEU A 71 23.67 -8.34 27.50
C LEU A 71 24.46 -9.32 28.37
N ASN A 72 25.73 -9.60 28.01
CA ASN A 72 26.62 -10.50 28.75
C ASN A 72 26.00 -11.90 28.98
N PHE A 73 25.35 -12.42 27.94
CA PHE A 73 24.72 -13.75 27.95
C PHE A 73 25.68 -14.86 27.53
N GLU A 74 25.39 -16.08 28.03
CA GLU A 74 26.04 -17.31 27.57
C GLU A 74 25.56 -17.70 26.16
N ASP A 75 26.38 -18.46 25.42
CA ASP A 75 26.13 -18.76 23.99
C ASP A 75 24.77 -19.39 23.72
N GLU A 76 24.28 -20.26 24.62
CA GLU A 76 22.96 -20.87 24.46
C GLU A 76 21.83 -19.84 24.62
N ILE A 77 21.93 -18.95 25.59
CA ILE A 77 20.94 -17.87 25.82
C ILE A 77 20.98 -16.90 24.65
N VAL A 78 22.17 -16.51 24.17
CA VAL A 78 22.34 -15.61 23.01
C VAL A 78 21.56 -16.13 21.80
N LYS A 79 21.69 -17.42 21.48
CA LYS A 79 20.97 -18.02 20.35
C LYS A 79 19.45 -17.85 20.47
N TRP A 80 18.89 -18.19 21.63
CA TRP A 80 17.43 -18.12 21.85
C TRP A 80 16.93 -16.68 21.91
N THR A 81 17.67 -15.78 22.55
CA THR A 81 17.37 -14.35 22.55
C THR A 81 17.40 -13.79 21.14
N THR A 82 18.38 -14.14 20.31
CA THR A 82 18.43 -13.70 18.91
C THR A 82 17.23 -14.19 18.11
N LEU A 83 16.87 -15.48 18.22
CA LEU A 83 15.71 -16.03 17.53
C LEU A 83 14.41 -15.34 17.95
N ASP A 84 14.22 -15.12 19.26
CA ASP A 84 13.04 -14.43 19.78
C ASP A 84 13.03 -12.96 19.39
N TYR A 85 14.17 -12.28 19.36
CA TYR A 85 14.25 -10.89 18.92
C TYR A 85 13.86 -10.77 17.44
N LEU A 86 14.40 -11.63 16.58
CA LEU A 86 14.01 -11.67 15.16
C LEU A 86 12.53 -12.00 14.97
N GLY A 87 12.05 -13.02 15.68
CA GLY A 87 10.68 -13.51 15.56
C GLY A 87 9.62 -12.57 16.13
N MET A 88 9.88 -11.94 17.27
CA MET A 88 8.89 -11.08 17.94
C MET A 88 8.89 -9.66 17.39
N ILE A 89 10.06 -9.13 16.96
CA ILE A 89 10.19 -7.73 16.56
C ILE A 89 10.22 -7.57 15.05
N PHE A 90 11.01 -8.37 14.32
CA PHE A 90 11.21 -8.12 12.88
C PHE A 90 10.33 -8.96 11.97
N LEU A 91 9.91 -10.15 12.40
CA LEU A 91 9.01 -10.98 11.61
C LEU A 91 7.65 -10.31 11.33
N PRO A 92 7.02 -9.56 12.27
CA PRO A 92 5.78 -8.83 11.98
C PRO A 92 5.90 -7.85 10.81
N ILE A 93 7.08 -7.25 10.63
CA ILE A 93 7.33 -6.28 9.56
C ILE A 93 8.09 -6.86 8.35
N ASP A 94 8.38 -8.16 8.33
CA ASP A 94 9.16 -8.85 7.29
C ASP A 94 8.69 -8.51 5.86
N ARG A 95 7.37 -8.53 5.63
CA ARG A 95 6.79 -8.27 4.30
C ARG A 95 7.01 -6.84 3.78
N TYR A 96 7.38 -5.91 4.66
CA TYR A 96 7.59 -4.51 4.34
C TYR A 96 9.07 -4.14 4.25
N LEU A 97 9.99 -5.07 4.55
CA LEU A 97 11.42 -4.84 4.45
C LEU A 97 11.93 -5.27 3.06
N ASN A 98 12.44 -4.31 2.27
CA ASN A 98 12.84 -4.59 0.88
C ASN A 98 14.17 -5.36 0.74
N ASN A 99 15.01 -5.34 1.77
CA ASN A 99 16.41 -5.76 1.66
C ASN A 99 16.73 -7.01 2.49
N ILE A 100 15.74 -7.60 3.17
CA ILE A 100 15.98 -8.74 4.05
C ILE A 100 14.80 -9.69 4.11
N ASP A 101 15.10 -10.98 4.26
CA ASP A 101 14.14 -12.04 4.49
C ASP A 101 14.32 -12.55 5.94
N VAL A 102 13.54 -11.98 6.86
CA VAL A 102 13.61 -12.31 8.29
C VAL A 102 13.21 -13.77 8.52
N LYS A 103 12.25 -14.28 7.72
CA LYS A 103 11.82 -15.69 7.78
C LYS A 103 12.98 -16.62 7.48
N GLN A 104 13.75 -16.33 6.44
CA GLN A 104 14.91 -17.12 6.07
C GLN A 104 16.01 -17.02 7.12
N GLU A 105 16.20 -15.85 7.73
CA GLU A 105 17.17 -15.66 8.80
C GLU A 105 16.85 -16.51 10.05
N ILE A 106 15.59 -16.53 10.48
CA ILE A 106 15.12 -17.36 11.60
C ILE A 106 15.36 -18.85 11.28
N LYS A 107 15.03 -19.30 10.07
CA LYS A 107 15.24 -20.69 9.63
C LYS A 107 16.72 -21.06 9.60
N ASN A 108 17.59 -20.18 9.08
CA ASN A 108 19.04 -20.40 9.01
C ASN A 108 19.65 -20.60 10.40
N ARG A 109 19.08 -19.95 11.42
CA ARG A 109 19.49 -20.07 12.83
C ARG A 109 18.81 -21.22 13.58
N GLY A 110 17.97 -22.01 12.89
CA GLY A 110 17.26 -23.17 13.44
C GLY A 110 16.01 -22.84 14.25
N GLY A 111 15.40 -21.68 14.02
CA GLY A 111 14.12 -21.30 14.61
C GLY A 111 12.91 -21.83 13.84
N TYR A 112 11.74 -21.76 14.48
CA TYR A 112 10.44 -22.16 13.93
C TYR A 112 9.55 -20.93 13.79
N LEU A 113 9.00 -20.69 12.59
CA LEU A 113 8.21 -19.48 12.32
C LEU A 113 6.87 -19.49 13.07
N GLU A 114 6.28 -20.67 13.21
CA GLU A 114 4.98 -20.89 13.84
C GLU A 114 4.95 -20.40 15.30
N LYS A 115 6.12 -20.38 15.96
CA LYS A 115 6.28 -19.85 17.32
C LYS A 115 5.95 -18.36 17.42
N TYR A 116 6.14 -17.61 16.33
CA TYR A 116 6.07 -16.15 16.31
C TYR A 116 4.86 -15.62 15.55
N GLN A 117 3.97 -16.51 15.09
CA GLN A 117 2.82 -16.13 14.28
C GLN A 117 1.90 -15.16 15.01
N GLU A 118 1.76 -15.29 16.34
CA GLU A 118 0.92 -14.38 17.12
C GLU A 118 1.34 -12.90 17.00
N TYR A 119 2.65 -12.60 16.93
CA TYR A 119 3.13 -11.22 16.79
C TYR A 119 2.90 -10.67 15.37
N VAL A 120 2.93 -11.56 14.38
CA VAL A 120 2.57 -11.21 13.00
C VAL A 120 1.08 -10.88 12.93
N ASP A 121 0.24 -11.73 13.51
CA ASP A 121 -1.20 -11.59 13.50
C ASP A 121 -1.64 -10.34 14.29
N ASP A 122 -1.08 -10.12 15.50
CA ASP A 122 -1.34 -8.93 16.33
C ASP A 122 -1.04 -7.64 15.56
N PHE A 123 0.10 -7.59 14.86
CA PHE A 123 0.48 -6.39 14.12
C PHE A 123 -0.39 -6.16 12.88
N ILE A 124 -0.79 -7.25 12.20
CA ILE A 124 -1.75 -7.16 11.09
C ILE A 124 -3.09 -6.62 11.58
N GLU A 125 -3.59 -7.11 12.71
CA GLU A 125 -4.83 -6.62 13.33
C GLU A 125 -4.72 -5.14 13.72
N GLU A 126 -3.58 -4.70 14.27
CA GLU A 126 -3.36 -3.28 14.58
C GLU A 126 -3.32 -2.38 13.33
N ILE A 127 -2.73 -2.85 12.23
CA ILE A 127 -2.78 -2.15 10.94
C ILE A 127 -4.23 -2.03 10.46
N GLU A 128 -5.01 -3.11 10.55
CA GLU A 128 -6.42 -3.11 10.16
C GLU A 128 -7.26 -2.16 11.03
N ASP A 129 -7.03 -2.14 12.33
CA ASP A 129 -7.67 -1.20 13.24
C ASP A 129 -7.32 0.26 12.92
N GLU A 130 -6.04 0.54 12.61
CA GLU A 130 -5.62 1.90 12.28
C GLU A 130 -6.18 2.36 10.93
N LYS A 131 -6.27 1.45 9.94
CA LYS A 131 -7.06 1.68 8.72
C LYS A 131 -8.46 2.13 9.07
N PHE A 132 -9.18 1.34 9.87
CA PHE A 132 -10.56 1.66 10.21
C PHE A 132 -10.69 3.00 10.93
N LYS A 133 -9.75 3.38 11.79
CA LYS A 133 -9.75 4.69 12.45
C LYS A 133 -9.49 5.85 11.50
N LEU A 134 -8.47 5.76 10.65
CA LEU A 134 -8.17 6.81 9.67
C LEU A 134 -9.32 6.97 8.69
N LEU A 135 -9.92 5.85 8.28
CA LEU A 135 -11.11 5.84 7.46
C LEU A 135 -12.29 6.48 8.18
N ASP A 136 -12.59 6.11 9.42
CA ASP A 136 -13.66 6.73 10.23
C ASP A 136 -13.45 8.24 10.42
N GLN A 137 -12.21 8.69 10.58
CA GLN A 137 -11.88 10.12 10.66
C GLN A 137 -12.12 10.84 9.33
N LEU A 138 -11.72 10.25 8.21
CA LEU A 138 -11.99 10.78 6.87
C LEU A 138 -13.51 10.84 6.62
N ILE A 139 -14.23 9.79 7.01
CA ILE A 139 -15.69 9.66 6.91
C ILE A 139 -16.37 10.74 7.72
N LYS A 140 -16.10 10.87 9.02
CA LYS A 140 -16.70 11.90 9.89
C LYS A 140 -16.45 13.30 9.38
N LYS A 141 -15.22 13.59 8.96
CA LYS A 141 -14.87 14.88 8.36
C LYS A 141 -15.67 15.16 7.09
N HIS A 142 -16.04 14.14 6.33
CA HIS A 142 -16.82 14.29 5.10
C HIS A 142 -18.33 14.31 5.36
N GLU A 143 -18.86 13.52 6.28
CA GLU A 143 -20.27 13.49 6.68
C GLU A 143 -20.76 14.81 7.26
N GLU A 144 -19.90 15.52 8.01
CA GLU A 144 -20.23 16.84 8.54
C GLU A 144 -20.34 17.91 7.44
N LEU A 145 -19.78 17.66 6.26
CA LEU A 145 -19.62 18.66 5.20
C LEU A 145 -20.45 18.36 3.95
N VAL A 146 -20.86 17.11 3.73
CA VAL A 146 -21.37 16.66 2.43
C VAL A 146 -22.58 15.72 2.59
N ASN A 147 -23.64 15.97 1.81
CA ASN A 147 -24.76 15.05 1.68
C ASN A 147 -24.34 13.83 0.81
N PRO A 148 -24.37 12.59 1.35
CA PRO A 148 -23.87 11.41 0.64
C PRO A 148 -24.54 11.14 -0.71
N GLU A 149 -25.84 11.43 -0.84
CA GLU A 149 -26.56 11.24 -2.10
C GLU A 149 -26.18 12.30 -3.13
N GLU A 150 -25.94 13.54 -2.71
CA GLU A 150 -25.48 14.60 -3.60
C GLU A 150 -24.07 14.30 -4.10
N GLU A 151 -23.16 13.87 -3.22
CA GLU A 151 -21.79 13.47 -3.58
C GLU A 151 -21.80 12.29 -4.55
N LYS A 152 -22.63 11.27 -4.27
CA LYS A 152 -22.84 10.13 -5.17
C LYS A 152 -23.27 10.59 -6.56
N ASN A 153 -24.32 11.41 -6.62
CA ASN A 153 -24.89 11.87 -7.89
C ASN A 153 -23.90 12.76 -8.66
N ALA A 154 -23.17 13.63 -7.96
CA ALA A 154 -22.12 14.45 -8.54
C ALA A 154 -20.98 13.59 -9.11
N THR A 155 -20.52 12.60 -8.34
CA THR A 155 -19.47 11.67 -8.78
C THR A 155 -19.90 10.86 -10.00
N ILE A 156 -21.13 10.32 -9.99
CA ILE A 156 -21.70 9.60 -11.14
C ILE A 156 -21.75 10.51 -12.38
N TYR A 157 -22.23 11.75 -12.22
CA TYR A 157 -22.29 12.71 -13.31
C TYR A 157 -20.91 13.00 -13.90
N LEU A 158 -19.89 13.20 -13.05
CA LEU A 158 -18.51 13.41 -13.47
C LEU A 158 -17.96 12.21 -14.25
N PHE A 159 -18.16 11.00 -13.75
CA PHE A 159 -17.68 9.77 -14.42
C PHE A 159 -18.39 9.48 -15.74
N GLN A 160 -19.64 9.90 -15.88
CA GLN A 160 -20.41 9.71 -17.11
C GLN A 160 -20.06 10.72 -18.20
N ASN A 161 -19.70 11.96 -17.81
CA ASN A 161 -19.68 13.08 -18.75
C ASN A 161 -18.33 13.81 -18.85
N HIS A 162 -17.45 13.71 -17.86
CA HIS A 162 -16.25 14.55 -17.73
C HIS A 162 -15.01 13.74 -17.30
N LEU A 163 -15.02 12.41 -17.47
CA LEU A 163 -13.94 11.58 -16.97
C LEU A 163 -12.64 11.83 -17.75
N ALA A 164 -12.71 11.98 -19.08
CA ALA A 164 -11.52 12.24 -19.88
C ALA A 164 -10.90 13.59 -19.51
N ASP A 165 -11.71 14.60 -19.20
CA ASP A 165 -11.24 15.92 -18.77
C ASP A 165 -10.56 15.86 -17.39
N ILE A 166 -11.14 15.09 -16.46
CA ILE A 166 -10.53 14.83 -15.14
C ILE A 166 -9.16 14.17 -15.29
N LEU A 167 -9.03 13.18 -16.18
CA LEU A 167 -7.77 12.46 -16.41
C LEU A 167 -6.71 13.33 -17.12
N LYS A 168 -7.12 14.31 -17.93
CA LYS A 168 -6.25 15.23 -18.69
C LYS A 168 -5.68 16.36 -17.86
N GLU A 169 -6.56 17.15 -17.26
CA GLU A 169 -6.24 18.50 -16.76
C GLU A 169 -6.90 18.79 -15.41
N GLY A 170 -7.39 17.77 -14.70
CA GLY A 170 -7.97 17.95 -13.37
C GLY A 170 -7.02 18.73 -12.47
N SER A 171 -7.46 19.93 -12.03
CA SER A 171 -6.66 20.71 -11.07
C SER A 171 -6.36 19.83 -9.86
N ARG A 172 -5.10 19.82 -9.40
CA ARG A 172 -4.67 18.93 -8.30
C ARG A 172 -5.61 19.00 -7.10
N GLY A 173 -6.11 20.19 -6.76
CA GLY A 173 -7.09 20.37 -5.68
C GLY A 173 -8.45 19.72 -5.96
N ALA A 174 -9.00 19.86 -7.17
CA ALA A 174 -10.28 19.23 -7.52
C ALA A 174 -10.19 17.70 -7.54
N VAL A 175 -9.09 17.14 -8.06
CA VAL A 175 -8.88 15.68 -8.09
C VAL A 175 -8.68 15.13 -6.68
N VAL A 176 -7.96 15.85 -5.80
CA VAL A 176 -7.81 15.46 -4.39
C VAL A 176 -9.17 15.43 -3.68
N ASN A 177 -10.02 16.44 -3.88
CA ASN A 177 -11.36 16.46 -3.26
C ASN A 177 -12.22 15.31 -3.79
N LEU A 178 -12.19 15.06 -5.10
CA LEU A 178 -12.93 13.95 -5.72
C LEU A 178 -12.42 12.58 -5.24
N ASN A 179 -11.12 12.43 -5.01
CA ASN A 179 -10.56 11.22 -4.41
C ASN A 179 -11.10 10.99 -2.99
N GLY A 180 -11.21 12.04 -2.16
CA GLY A 180 -11.82 11.95 -0.84
C GLY A 180 -13.28 11.48 -0.90
N GLY A 181 -14.09 12.09 -1.77
CA GLY A 181 -15.49 11.70 -1.98
C GLY A 181 -15.64 10.27 -2.51
N LEU A 182 -14.78 9.86 -3.45
CA LEU A 182 -14.76 8.50 -3.97
C LEU A 182 -14.43 7.47 -2.89
N VAL A 183 -13.40 7.70 -2.08
CA VAL A 183 -13.04 6.83 -0.95
C VAL A 183 -14.21 6.73 0.02
N TYR A 184 -14.83 7.86 0.38
CA TYR A 184 -16.02 7.90 1.23
C TYR A 184 -17.16 7.03 0.67
N LEU A 185 -17.52 7.22 -0.60
CA LEU A 185 -18.62 6.48 -1.24
C LEU A 185 -18.31 4.98 -1.39
N LEU A 186 -17.06 4.61 -1.71
CA LEU A 186 -16.66 3.21 -1.85
C LEU A 186 -16.80 2.41 -0.55
N PHE A 187 -16.63 3.05 0.61
CA PHE A 187 -16.84 2.41 1.91
C PHE A 187 -18.30 2.44 2.37
N ASN A 188 -18.97 3.59 2.24
CA ASN A 188 -20.23 3.82 2.96
C ASN A 188 -21.47 3.61 2.11
N LYS A 189 -21.33 3.60 0.79
CA LYS A 189 -22.47 3.42 -0.11
C LYS A 189 -22.49 2.00 -0.66
N GLU A 190 -23.33 1.18 -0.06
CA GLU A 190 -23.58 -0.19 -0.54
C GLU A 190 -23.91 -0.18 -2.05
N GLY A 191 -23.24 -1.07 -2.79
CA GLY A 191 -23.40 -1.21 -4.24
C GLY A 191 -22.73 -0.13 -5.08
N PHE A 192 -22.12 0.90 -4.47
CA PHE A 192 -21.50 1.99 -5.24
C PHE A 192 -20.29 1.51 -6.04
N LYS A 193 -19.48 0.59 -5.49
CA LYS A 193 -18.35 0.00 -6.20
C LYS A 193 -18.79 -0.67 -7.50
N GLU A 194 -19.86 -1.46 -7.47
CA GLU A 194 -20.40 -2.14 -8.64
C GLU A 194 -21.00 -1.14 -9.63
N GLU A 195 -21.69 -0.12 -9.13
CA GLU A 195 -22.31 0.94 -9.93
C GLU A 195 -21.27 1.78 -10.69
N ILE A 196 -20.23 2.27 -10.00
CA ILE A 196 -19.19 3.11 -10.60
C ILE A 196 -18.34 2.33 -11.61
N ASN A 197 -18.05 1.05 -11.32
CA ASN A 197 -17.38 0.16 -12.28
C ASN A 197 -18.23 -0.06 -13.53
N LYS A 198 -19.55 -0.23 -13.39
CA LYS A 198 -20.46 -0.36 -14.53
C LYS A 198 -20.51 0.92 -15.37
N ILE A 199 -20.54 2.09 -14.73
CA ILE A 199 -20.47 3.39 -15.41
C ILE A 199 -19.18 3.49 -16.22
N LEU A 200 -18.05 3.19 -15.59
CA LEU A 200 -16.74 3.24 -16.24
C LEU A 200 -16.67 2.32 -17.48
N LEU A 201 -17.14 1.07 -17.35
CA LEU A 201 -17.16 0.08 -18.44
C LEU A 201 -18.19 0.35 -19.54
N SER A 202 -19.11 1.30 -19.32
CA SER A 202 -20.12 1.71 -20.30
C SER A 202 -19.90 3.13 -20.86
N SER A 203 -18.90 3.86 -20.35
CA SER A 203 -18.60 5.23 -20.77
C SER A 203 -18.28 5.32 -22.28
N GLN A 204 -19.03 6.17 -22.99
CA GLN A 204 -18.86 6.46 -24.41
C GLN A 204 -17.98 7.69 -24.66
N GLU A 205 -17.42 8.27 -23.61
CA GLU A 205 -16.52 9.41 -23.70
C GLU A 205 -15.23 9.03 -24.44
N LYS A 206 -14.83 9.84 -25.42
CA LYS A 206 -13.59 9.60 -26.19
C LYS A 206 -12.38 9.99 -25.35
N LEU A 207 -11.51 9.02 -25.09
CA LEU A 207 -10.29 9.24 -24.31
C LEU A 207 -9.14 9.77 -25.17
N THR A 208 -9.00 9.19 -26.37
CA THR A 208 -7.93 9.51 -27.33
C THR A 208 -8.54 9.83 -28.71
N HIS A 209 -7.69 10.21 -29.67
CA HIS A 209 -8.11 10.64 -31.00
C HIS A 209 -7.67 9.69 -32.12
N LYS A 210 -6.73 8.77 -31.86
CA LYS A 210 -6.28 7.80 -32.86
C LYS A 210 -7.34 6.76 -33.20
N GLU A 211 -7.20 6.16 -34.37
CA GLU A 211 -8.01 5.01 -34.79
C GLU A 211 -7.91 3.88 -33.77
N PHE A 212 -9.05 3.27 -33.44
CA PHE A 212 -9.13 2.21 -32.45
C PHE A 212 -9.70 0.95 -33.08
N VAL A 213 -9.09 -0.19 -32.81
CA VAL A 213 -9.52 -1.49 -33.35
C VAL A 213 -9.80 -2.45 -32.19
N LEU A 214 -11.02 -2.97 -32.15
CA LEU A 214 -11.45 -4.02 -31.23
C LEU A 214 -12.12 -5.13 -32.03
N ASP A 215 -11.81 -6.39 -31.74
CA ASP A 215 -12.38 -7.55 -32.46
C ASP A 215 -12.26 -7.46 -34.00
N ALA A 216 -11.11 -6.96 -34.47
CA ALA A 216 -10.80 -6.71 -35.89
C ALA A 216 -11.76 -5.72 -36.60
N LYS A 217 -12.54 -4.95 -35.84
CA LYS A 217 -13.42 -3.89 -36.34
C LYS A 217 -12.94 -2.53 -35.86
N ALA A 218 -13.20 -1.49 -36.66
CA ALA A 218 -12.98 -0.12 -36.24
C ALA A 218 -14.01 0.26 -35.17
N HIS A 219 -13.54 0.88 -34.09
CA HIS A 219 -14.35 1.38 -32.98
C HIS A 219 -13.91 2.80 -32.64
N SER A 220 -14.76 3.53 -31.91
CA SER A 220 -14.35 4.81 -31.30
C SER A 220 -13.40 4.56 -30.12
N PRO A 221 -12.35 5.37 -29.92
CA PRO A 221 -11.41 5.27 -28.79
C PRO A 221 -12.02 5.74 -27.46
N THR A 222 -13.12 5.13 -27.06
CA THR A 222 -13.83 5.50 -25.82
C THR A 222 -13.19 4.87 -24.60
N VAL A 223 -13.46 5.43 -23.42
CA VAL A 223 -13.11 4.85 -22.12
C VAL A 223 -13.50 3.36 -22.05
N ALA A 224 -14.76 3.04 -22.36
CA ALA A 224 -15.23 1.65 -22.36
C ALA A 224 -14.45 0.74 -23.32
N ASN A 225 -14.08 1.22 -24.51
CA ASN A 225 -13.38 0.40 -25.50
C ASN A 225 -11.90 0.19 -25.14
N TRP A 226 -11.24 1.17 -24.54
CA TRP A 226 -9.90 1.02 -23.96
C TRP A 226 -9.87 -0.04 -22.86
N LEU A 227 -10.85 -0.01 -21.95
CA LEU A 227 -10.97 -1.01 -20.89
C LEU A 227 -11.28 -2.40 -21.43
N LYS A 228 -12.17 -2.52 -22.42
CA LYS A 228 -12.47 -3.80 -23.07
C LYS A 228 -11.24 -4.39 -23.75
N ASP A 229 -10.47 -3.57 -24.45
CA ASP A 229 -9.23 -4.03 -25.11
C ASP A 229 -8.20 -4.52 -24.10
N PHE A 230 -8.00 -3.76 -23.01
CA PHE A 230 -7.13 -4.18 -21.91
C PHE A 230 -7.58 -5.50 -21.27
N ILE A 231 -8.85 -5.60 -20.88
CA ILE A 231 -9.42 -6.79 -20.25
C ILE A 231 -9.34 -8.00 -21.19
N LYS A 232 -9.51 -7.80 -22.51
CA LYS A 232 -9.36 -8.89 -23.48
C LYS A 232 -7.94 -9.41 -23.57
N GLN A 233 -6.94 -8.53 -23.46
CA GLN A 233 -5.53 -8.90 -23.59
C GLN A 233 -4.91 -9.42 -22.28
N ARG A 234 -5.33 -8.88 -21.12
CA ARG A 234 -4.72 -9.15 -19.81
C ARG A 234 -5.63 -9.92 -18.85
N GLY A 235 -6.89 -10.10 -19.20
CA GLY A 235 -7.91 -10.64 -18.30
C GLY A 235 -8.47 -9.56 -17.38
N SER A 236 -9.42 -10.00 -16.54
CA SER A 236 -10.14 -9.12 -15.61
C SER A 236 -9.61 -9.22 -14.17
N GLY A 237 -8.54 -9.96 -13.92
CA GLY A 237 -7.91 -10.10 -12.60
C GLY A 237 -7.12 -8.86 -12.18
N MET A 238 -6.61 -8.85 -10.95
CA MET A 238 -5.71 -7.81 -10.46
C MET A 238 -4.41 -7.81 -11.29
N PHE A 239 -3.86 -6.63 -11.55
CA PHE A 239 -2.67 -6.47 -12.39
C PHE A 239 -1.73 -5.40 -11.82
N ASP A 240 -0.45 -5.56 -12.12
CA ASP A 240 0.61 -4.68 -11.64
C ASP A 240 0.99 -3.59 -12.66
N ASN A 241 1.97 -2.77 -12.29
CA ASN A 241 2.47 -1.70 -13.17
C ASN A 241 3.24 -2.23 -14.40
N VAL A 242 3.74 -3.47 -14.34
CA VAL A 242 4.44 -4.11 -15.46
C VAL A 242 3.44 -4.44 -16.57
N ALA A 243 2.30 -5.05 -16.21
CA ALA A 243 1.21 -5.34 -17.14
C ALA A 243 0.65 -4.06 -17.78
N LEU A 244 0.53 -2.98 -17.01
CA LEU A 244 0.12 -1.66 -17.52
C LEU A 244 1.11 -1.11 -18.54
N ALA A 245 2.39 -1.05 -18.19
CA ALA A 245 3.44 -0.54 -19.06
C ALA A 245 3.53 -1.36 -20.35
N ASP A 246 3.49 -2.69 -20.24
CA ASP A 246 3.51 -3.59 -21.38
C ASP A 246 2.32 -3.35 -22.32
N PHE A 247 1.11 -3.13 -21.78
CA PHE A 247 -0.05 -2.78 -22.61
C PHE A 247 0.11 -1.44 -23.33
N VAL A 248 0.57 -0.40 -22.64
CA VAL A 248 0.72 0.95 -23.22
C VAL A 248 1.81 0.99 -24.29
N ILE A 249 2.85 0.15 -24.17
CA ILE A 249 3.97 0.10 -25.13
C ILE A 249 3.64 -0.83 -26.31
N ASN A 250 3.14 -2.03 -26.03
CA ASN A 250 3.11 -3.12 -27.01
C ASN A 250 1.72 -3.39 -27.61
N SER A 251 0.63 -2.87 -27.03
CA SER A 251 -0.70 -3.12 -27.60
C SER A 251 -0.88 -2.44 -28.96
N LYS A 252 -1.66 -3.10 -29.83
CA LYS A 252 -1.93 -2.61 -31.20
C LYS A 252 -2.51 -1.19 -31.21
N ASN A 253 -3.38 -0.88 -30.25
CA ASN A 253 -4.04 0.42 -30.15
C ASN A 253 -3.13 1.47 -29.50
N ALA A 254 -2.33 1.11 -28.48
CA ALA A 254 -1.52 2.07 -27.74
C ALA A 254 -0.20 2.46 -28.44
N LYS A 255 0.39 1.57 -29.25
CA LYS A 255 1.71 1.80 -29.87
C LYS A 255 1.81 3.06 -30.76
N ASN A 256 0.68 3.51 -31.30
CA ASN A 256 0.59 4.67 -32.21
C ASN A 256 0.10 5.95 -31.51
N LEU A 257 -0.19 5.88 -30.21
CA LEU A 257 -0.54 7.05 -29.41
C LEU A 257 0.68 7.93 -29.21
N ASP A 258 0.45 9.24 -29.07
CA ASP A 258 1.48 10.13 -28.55
C ASP A 258 1.65 9.96 -27.03
N GLU A 259 2.68 10.59 -26.47
CA GLU A 259 3.01 10.45 -25.05
C GLU A 259 1.94 11.01 -24.10
N GLN A 260 1.14 12.00 -24.54
CA GLN A 260 0.04 12.52 -23.72
C GLN A 260 -1.12 11.53 -23.70
N GLU A 261 -1.50 10.99 -24.85
CA GLU A 261 -2.54 9.97 -24.97
C GLU A 261 -2.16 8.66 -24.24
N LYS A 262 -0.89 8.24 -24.31
CA LYS A 262 -0.39 7.10 -23.53
C LYS A 262 -0.56 7.30 -22.03
N LYS A 263 -0.25 8.50 -21.52
CA LYS A 263 -0.46 8.84 -20.11
C LYS A 263 -1.94 8.79 -19.74
N LEU A 264 -2.84 9.25 -20.61
CA LEU A 264 -4.29 9.15 -20.36
C LEU A 264 -4.77 7.70 -20.26
N VAL A 265 -4.32 6.84 -21.18
CA VAL A 265 -4.63 5.41 -21.13
C VAL A 265 -4.07 4.80 -19.84
N GLN A 266 -2.83 5.11 -19.47
CA GLN A 266 -2.24 4.64 -18.22
C GLN A 266 -3.06 5.06 -17.00
N LYS A 267 -3.44 6.35 -16.91
CA LYS A 267 -4.27 6.87 -15.82
C LYS A 267 -5.66 6.20 -15.77
N LEU A 268 -6.29 5.99 -16.92
CA LEU A 268 -7.56 5.27 -17.00
C LEU A 268 -7.44 3.84 -16.46
N LEU A 269 -6.40 3.11 -16.84
CA LEU A 269 -6.21 1.73 -16.41
C LEU A 269 -5.85 1.65 -14.92
N GLN A 270 -5.08 2.61 -14.39
CA GLN A 270 -4.85 2.75 -12.96
C GLN A 270 -6.15 3.04 -12.20
N LEU A 271 -6.97 3.98 -12.67
CA LEU A 271 -8.30 4.25 -12.11
C LEU A 271 -9.18 2.99 -12.10
N TYR A 272 -9.20 2.23 -13.20
CA TYR A 272 -9.94 0.97 -13.26
C TYR A 272 -9.47 -0.05 -12.22
N ARG A 273 -8.15 -0.21 -12.07
CA ARG A 273 -7.58 -1.07 -11.03
C ARG A 273 -8.04 -0.61 -9.64
N ASN A 274 -7.87 0.68 -9.39
CA ASN A 274 -8.09 1.29 -8.09
C ASN A 274 -9.56 1.23 -7.66
N LEU A 275 -10.52 1.33 -8.60
CA LEU A 275 -11.95 1.16 -8.32
C LEU A 275 -12.37 -0.31 -8.18
N LYS A 276 -11.83 -1.20 -9.02
CA LYS A 276 -12.26 -2.58 -9.06
C LYS A 276 -11.74 -3.40 -7.89
N PHE A 277 -10.48 -3.18 -7.53
CA PHE A 277 -9.77 -3.88 -6.48
C PHE A 277 -9.58 -2.96 -5.28
N PHE A 278 -10.57 -2.12 -4.99
CA PHE A 278 -10.57 -1.35 -3.76
C PHE A 278 -11.05 -2.22 -2.59
N PRO A 279 -10.35 -2.22 -1.44
CA PRO A 279 -9.16 -1.41 -1.09
C PRO A 279 -7.81 -2.04 -1.42
N GLU A 280 -7.76 -3.27 -1.93
CA GLU A 280 -6.54 -4.08 -2.09
C GLU A 280 -5.48 -3.50 -3.05
N SER A 281 -5.87 -2.57 -3.91
CA SER A 281 -5.02 -1.90 -4.91
C SER A 281 -4.33 -0.64 -4.41
N MET A 282 -4.61 -0.21 -3.19
CA MET A 282 -4.01 0.98 -2.60
C MET A 282 -2.55 0.74 -2.22
N PRO A 283 -1.68 1.77 -2.26
CA PRO A 283 -0.23 1.58 -2.16
C PRO A 283 0.25 1.23 -0.75
N THR A 284 -0.51 1.64 0.27
CA THR A 284 -0.20 1.40 1.67
C THR A 284 -1.44 0.87 2.36
N ASP A 285 -1.17 0.17 3.44
CA ASP A 285 -2.21 -0.22 4.36
C ASP A 285 -2.69 0.98 5.18
N THR A 286 -1.89 2.02 5.40
CA THR A 286 -2.25 3.13 6.33
C THR A 286 -3.18 4.20 5.76
N GLY A 287 -3.64 4.10 4.51
CA GLY A 287 -4.36 5.21 3.87
C GLY A 287 -3.43 6.27 3.25
N GLU A 288 -2.14 6.22 3.55
CA GLU A 288 -1.16 7.18 3.04
C GLU A 288 -0.97 7.01 1.52
N GLY A 289 -1.13 8.10 0.78
CA GLY A 289 -0.98 8.09 -0.68
C GLY A 289 -2.13 7.41 -1.42
N TRP A 290 -3.28 7.17 -0.77
CA TRP A 290 -4.44 6.62 -1.44
C TRP A 290 -5.00 7.59 -2.49
N GLU A 291 -5.01 7.14 -3.74
CA GLU A 291 -5.54 7.89 -4.88
C GLU A 291 -6.38 6.94 -5.74
N ILE A 292 -7.69 7.17 -5.80
CA ILE A 292 -8.57 6.41 -6.71
C ILE A 292 -8.31 6.86 -8.15
N ILE A 293 -8.34 8.16 -8.37
CA ILE A 293 -7.95 8.84 -9.61
C ILE A 293 -6.48 9.25 -9.48
N PRO A 294 -5.58 8.75 -10.34
CA PRO A 294 -4.16 9.07 -10.29
C PRO A 294 -3.85 10.51 -10.73
N ILE A 295 -3.04 11.21 -9.94
CA ILE A 295 -2.63 12.62 -10.17
C ILE A 295 -1.44 12.72 -11.14
#